data_AF-A0A966ULF2-F1
#
_entry.id   AF-A0A966ULF2-F1
#
_cell.length_a   1.000
_cell.length_b   1.000
_cell.length_c   1.000
_cell.angle_alpha   90.00
_cell.angle_beta   90.00
_cell.angle_gamma   90.00
#
_symmetry.space_group_name_H-M   'P 1'
#
loop_
_entity.id
_entity.type
_entity.pdbx_description
1 polymer ?
#
loop_
_entity_poly.entity_id
_entity_poly.type
_entity_poly.pdbx_seq_one_letter_code
_entity_poly.pdbx_strand_id
1 'polypeptide(L)'
;MKYGNTIKIGDVVKSLDFVGHNDCYRVGVVVAVYKDGTFCAETVKRVWQGKVDLSFSREEFYAPLPGNHFFDDLAEQKNVEPRVQVIA
;
A
#
# COMPACT_ATOMS: atom_id res chain seq x y z
N MET A 1 0.05 -9.82 17.30
CA MET A 1 -0.64 -9.02 16.25
C MET A 1 0.10 -9.23 14.95
N LYS A 2 -0.62 -9.64 13.89
CA LYS A 2 -0.12 -10.43 12.75
C LYS A 2 0.60 -9.65 11.64
N TYR A 3 0.90 -8.36 11.83
CA TYR A 3 1.57 -7.53 10.84
C TYR A 3 2.87 -6.99 11.43
N GLY A 4 3.94 -7.79 11.35
CA GLY A 4 5.26 -7.49 11.90
C GLY A 4 6.01 -6.35 11.22
N ASN A 5 5.43 -5.72 10.20
CA ASN A 5 6.01 -4.56 9.53
C ASN A 5 5.24 -3.31 9.96
N THR A 6 5.70 -2.71 11.06
CA THR A 6 5.27 -1.36 11.44
C THR A 6 5.76 -0.40 10.37
N ILE A 7 4.83 0.15 9.58
CA ILE A 7 5.14 1.21 8.62
C ILE A 7 5.70 2.43 9.37
N LYS A 8 6.80 2.98 8.86
CA LYS A 8 7.46 4.18 9.37
C LYS A 8 7.62 5.22 8.27
N ILE A 9 7.80 6.47 8.67
CA ILE A 9 8.18 7.55 7.75
C ILE A 9 9.54 7.19 7.14
N GLY A 10 9.65 7.32 5.82
CA GLY A 10 10.83 6.95 5.03
C GLY A 10 10.75 5.56 4.38
N ASP A 11 9.86 4.68 4.84
CA ASP A 11 9.70 3.35 4.24
C ASP A 11 9.21 3.47 2.79
N VAL A 12 9.70 2.59 1.92
CA VAL A 12 9.10 2.42 0.59
C VAL A 12 8.03 1.35 0.67
N VAL A 13 6.81 1.70 0.27
CA VAL A 13 5.66 0.80 0.34
C VAL A 13 5.05 0.54 -1.03
N LYS A 14 4.63 -0.71 -1.26
CA LYS A 14 3.72 -1.11 -2.33
C LYS A 14 2.32 -1.30 -1.75
N SER A 15 1.34 -0.61 -2.32
CA SER A 15 -0.08 -0.70 -1.92
C SER A 15 -0.94 -1.19 -3.08
N LEU A 16 -1.53 -2.38 -2.93
CA LEU A 16 -2.43 -3.00 -3.89
C LEU A 16 -3.81 -2.32 -3.88
N ASP A 17 -4.38 -2.09 -5.05
CA ASP A 17 -5.75 -1.58 -5.18
C ASP A 17 -6.78 -2.69 -4.89
N PHE A 18 -6.46 -3.93 -5.27
CA PHE A 18 -7.34 -5.08 -5.10
C PHE A 18 -6.59 -6.26 -4.48
N VAL A 19 -7.29 -7.01 -3.62
CA VAL A 19 -6.75 -8.16 -2.89
C VAL A 19 -6.23 -9.22 -3.85
N GLY A 20 -4.94 -9.53 -3.78
CA GLY A 20 -4.29 -10.55 -4.60
C GLY A 20 -4.02 -10.16 -6.06
N HIS A 21 -4.36 -8.94 -6.47
CA HIS A 21 -4.08 -8.44 -7.82
C HIS A 21 -2.77 -7.65 -7.84
N ASN A 22 -1.72 -8.31 -8.33
CA ASN A 22 -0.37 -7.74 -8.38
C ASN A 22 -0.11 -6.83 -9.59
N ASP A 23 -1.14 -6.51 -10.36
CA ASP A 23 -1.07 -5.71 -11.58
C ASP A 23 -1.73 -4.32 -11.43
N CYS A 24 -2.35 -4.04 -10.27
CA CYS A 24 -2.94 -2.74 -9.92
C CYS A 24 -2.44 -2.30 -8.54
N TYR A 25 -1.49 -1.36 -8.50
CA TYR A 25 -0.87 -0.92 -7.26
C TYR A 25 -0.20 0.46 -7.38
N ARG A 26 0.07 1.07 -6.22
CA ARG A 26 0.98 2.23 -6.09
C ARG A 26 2.24 1.81 -5.36
N VAL A 27 3.35 2.48 -5.69
CA VAL A 27 4.58 2.49 -4.91
C VAL A 27 4.83 3.92 -4.45
N GLY A 28 5.16 4.10 -3.18
CA GLY A 28 5.47 5.43 -2.64
C GLY A 28 6.38 5.38 -1.43
N VAL A 29 6.92 6.55 -1.10
CA VAL A 29 7.72 6.77 0.11
C VAL A 29 6.81 7.34 1.18
N VAL A 30 6.74 6.72 2.35
CA VAL A 30 5.87 7.16 3.44
C VAL A 30 6.36 8.48 4.01
N VAL A 31 5.50 9.50 4.01
CA VAL A 31 5.80 10.85 4.51
C VAL A 31 5.07 11.18 5.81
N ALA A 32 3.97 10.47 6.12
CA ALA A 32 3.26 10.63 7.38
C ALA A 32 2.58 9.34 7.83
N VAL A 33 2.50 9.12 9.14
CA VAL A 33 1.69 8.06 9.78
C VAL A 33 0.78 8.73 10.80
N TYR A 34 -0.52 8.52 10.67
CA TYR A 34 -1.54 9.21 11.46
C TYR A 34 -2.08 8.32 12.58
N LYS A 35 -2.58 8.97 13.63
CA LYS A 35 -3.15 8.29 14.81
C LYS A 35 -4.45 7.55 14.53
N ASP A 36 -5.14 7.90 13.43
CA ASP A 36 -6.38 7.24 12.99
C ASP A 36 -6.13 5.90 12.29
N GLY A 37 -4.88 5.47 12.18
CA GLY A 37 -4.51 4.20 11.59
C GLY A 37 -4.33 4.24 10.08
N THR A 38 -4.10 5.42 9.51
CA THR A 38 -3.73 5.62 8.09
C THR A 38 -2.30 6.13 7.94
N PHE A 39 -1.76 6.08 6.71
CA PHE A 39 -0.50 6.71 6.35
C PHE A 39 -0.65 7.47 5.02
N CYS A 40 0.23 8.46 4.81
CA CYS A 40 0.41 9.16 3.55
C CYS A 40 1.76 8.78 2.93
N ALA A 41 1.80 8.59 1.62
CA ALA A 41 3.02 8.37 0.88
C ALA A 41 3.08 9.21 -0.41
N GLU A 42 4.25 9.77 -0.70
CA GLU A 42 4.56 10.41 -1.98
C GLU A 42 4.64 9.36 -3.07
N THR A 43 3.92 9.58 -4.19
CA THR A 43 3.81 8.57 -5.24
C THR A 43 5.08 8.50 -6.08
N VAL A 44 5.77 7.36 -6.05
CA VAL A 44 6.92 7.07 -6.92
C VAL A 44 6.45 6.46 -8.25
N LYS A 45 5.49 5.51 -8.18
CA LYS A 45 5.03 4.76 -9.36
C LYS A 45 3.57 4.33 -9.20
N ARG A 46 2.82 4.41 -10.29
CA ARG A 46 1.50 3.78 -10.44
C ARG A 46 1.58 2.66 -11.46
N VAL A 47 0.98 1.52 -11.15
CA VAL A 47 0.76 0.41 -12.10
C VAL A 47 -0.73 0.13 -12.17
N TRP A 48 -1.26 0.06 -13.39
CA TRP A 48 -2.64 -0.26 -13.67
C TRP A 48 -2.70 -1.33 -14.75
N GLN A 49 -3.34 -2.46 -14.44
CA GLN A 49 -3.43 -3.63 -15.32
C GLN A 49 -2.08 -4.03 -15.95
N GLY A 50 -1.03 -4.01 -15.11
CA GLY A 50 0.32 -4.43 -15.48
C GLY A 50 1.13 -3.39 -16.25
N LYS A 51 0.56 -2.20 -16.52
CA LYS A 51 1.25 -1.11 -17.23
C LYS A 51 1.55 0.04 -16.28
N VAL A 52 2.70 0.68 -16.47
CA VAL A 52 3.01 1.92 -15.76
C VAL A 52 2.05 2.99 -16.24
N ASP A 53 1.30 3.56 -15.30
CA ASP A 53 0.36 4.62 -15.60
C ASP A 53 1.05 5.97 -15.35
N LEU A 54 1.30 6.70 -16.44
CA LEU A 54 1.94 8.02 -16.43
C LEU A 54 0.92 9.17 -16.37
N SER A 55 -0.38 8.87 -16.45
CA SER A 55 -1.44 9.87 -16.46
C SER A 55 -1.79 10.39 -15.06
N PHE A 56 -1.40 9.66 -14.01
CA PHE A 56 -1.63 10.06 -12.62
C PHE A 56 -0.64 11.16 -12.18
N SER A 57 -1.15 12.21 -11.52
CA SER A 57 -0.31 13.22 -10.88
C SER A 57 0.51 12.60 -9.75
N ARG A 58 1.79 13.00 -9.66
CA ARG A 58 2.75 12.53 -8.65
C ARG A 58 2.56 13.25 -7.31
N GLU A 59 1.34 13.30 -6.83
CA GLU A 59 1.05 13.92 -5.55
C GLU A 59 1.28 12.88 -4.45
N GLU A 60 0.23 12.37 -3.86
CA GLU A 60 0.29 11.51 -2.69
C GLU A 60 -0.78 10.44 -2.78
N PHE A 61 -0.65 9.40 -1.97
CA PHE A 61 -1.76 8.51 -1.68
C PHE A 61 -1.88 8.23 -0.19
N TYR A 62 -3.12 8.02 0.23
CA TYR A 62 -3.49 7.69 1.59
C TYR A 62 -3.99 6.26 1.63
N ALA A 63 -3.55 5.51 2.62
CA ALA A 63 -3.99 4.13 2.81
C ALA A 63 -4.03 3.77 4.30
N PRO A 64 -4.94 2.89 4.72
CA PRO A 64 -4.91 2.33 6.07
C PRO A 64 -3.62 1.55 6.31
N LEU A 65 -3.14 1.58 7.55
CA LEU A 65 -2.06 0.71 8.02
C LEU A 65 -2.45 -0.77 7.88
N PRO A 66 -1.48 -1.70 7.76
CA PRO A 66 -1.76 -3.13 7.71
C PRO A 66 -2.60 -3.59 8.90
N GLY A 67 -3.72 -4.24 8.62
CA GLY A 67 -4.66 -4.76 9.63
C GLY A 67 -5.78 -3.80 10.00
N ASN A 68 -5.82 -2.60 9.41
CA ASN A 68 -6.88 -1.61 9.63
C ASN A 68 -7.90 -1.55 8.48
N HIS A 69 -7.81 -2.43 7.48
CA HIS A 69 -8.72 -2.46 6.34
C HIS A 69 -9.27 -3.87 6.08
N PHE A 70 -10.53 -3.96 5.68
CA PHE A 70 -11.21 -5.23 5.34
C PHE A 70 -10.45 -6.07 4.30
N PHE A 71 -9.73 -5.43 3.39
CA PHE A 71 -8.91 -6.12 2.38
C PHE A 71 -7.67 -6.81 2.96
N ASP A 72 -7.22 -6.41 4.16
CA ASP A 72 -6.13 -7.09 4.86
C ASP A 72 -6.62 -8.47 5.35
N ASP A 73 -7.83 -8.53 5.93
CA ASP A 73 -8.46 -9.79 6.35
C ASP A 73 -8.75 -10.72 5.17
N LEU A 74 -9.23 -10.16 4.05
CA LEU A 74 -9.46 -10.94 2.82
C LEU A 74 -8.16 -11.49 2.23
N ALA A 75 -7.06 -10.74 2.30
CA ALA A 75 -5.76 -11.20 1.82
C ALA A 75 -5.29 -12.43 2.62
N GLU A 76 -5.45 -12.38 3.94
CA GLU A 76 -5.14 -13.50 4.83
C GLU A 76 -6.04 -14.72 4.55
N GLN A 77 -7.36 -14.52 4.47
CA GLN A 77 -8.32 -15.61 4.20
C GLN A 77 -8.06 -16.31 2.86
N LYS A 78 -7.66 -15.55 1.84
CA LYS A 78 -7.34 -16.09 0.51
C LYS A 78 -5.91 -16.60 0.38
N ASN A 79 -5.09 -16.45 1.43
CA ASN A 79 -3.66 -16.78 1.43
C ASN A 79 -2.92 -16.13 0.23
N VAL A 80 -3.16 -14.83 0.03
CA VAL A 80 -2.51 -14.01 -1.00
C VAL A 80 -1.64 -12.93 -0.37
N GLU A 81 -0.88 -12.23 -1.21
CA GLU A 81 -0.04 -11.10 -0.81
C GLU A 81 -0.81 -10.04 0.01
N PRO A 82 -0.21 -9.50 1.09
CA PRO A 82 -0.80 -8.40 1.86
C PRO A 82 -1.07 -7.19 0.96
N ARG A 83 -2.15 -6.45 1.27
CA ARG A 83 -2.49 -5.22 0.53
C ARG A 83 -1.38 -4.19 0.59
N VAL A 84 -0.72 -4.05 1.74
CA VAL A 84 0.41 -3.12 1.92
C VAL A 84 1.65 -3.90 2.28
N GLN A 85 2.72 -3.67 1.53
CA GLN A 85 4.01 -4.36 1.65
C GLN A 85 5.10 -3.29 1.79
N VAL A 86 5.91 -3.37 2.85
CA VAL A 86 7.15 -2.59 2.97
C VAL A 86 8.22 -3.30 2.14
N ILE A 87 8.88 -2.59 1.23
CA ILE A 87 9.78 -3.18 0.22
C ILE A 87 11.23 -2.67 0.28
N ALA A 88 11.51 -1.59 1.01
CA ALA A 88 12.87 -1.09 1.29
C ALA A 88 12.86 -0.21 2.55
#